data_AF-Q28P97-F1
#
_entry.id   AF-Q28P97-F1
#
_cell.length_a   1.000
_cell.length_b   1.000
_cell.length_c   1.000
_cell.angle_alpha   90.00
_cell.angle_beta   90.00
_cell.angle_gamma   90.00
#
_symmetry.space_group_name_H-M   'P 1'
#
loop_
_entity.id
_entity.type
_entity.pdbx_description
1 polymer ?
#
loop_
_entity_poly.entity_id
_entity_poly.type
_entity_poly.pdbx_seq_one_letter_code
_entity_poly.pdbx_strand_id
1 'polypeptide(L)'
;MDDLFSLAAPVPATIEAERWIEHLFSARAAINGHVVRRKARDVERIVGWPRFRQELRRRGYSAVRNGAQVVVFCNALPVHKL
;
A
#
# COMPACT_ATOMS: atom_id res chain seq x y z
N MET A 1 -1.26 -14.56 -13.44
CA MET A 1 -2.29 -15.03 -12.48
C MET A 1 -2.68 -13.82 -11.66
N ASP A 2 -3.21 -12.79 -12.36
CA ASP A 2 -3.21 -11.40 -11.86
C ASP A 2 -4.57 -10.71 -12.01
N ASP A 3 -5.60 -11.44 -12.46
CA ASP A 3 -6.81 -10.79 -12.99
C ASP A 3 -8.08 -10.99 -12.14
N LEU A 4 -8.01 -11.74 -11.03
CA LEU A 4 -9.14 -11.90 -10.11
C LEU A 4 -9.36 -10.69 -9.18
N PHE A 5 -8.38 -9.80 -9.04
CA PHE A 5 -8.48 -8.58 -8.22
C PHE A 5 -8.51 -7.29 -9.05
N SER A 6 -8.59 -7.39 -10.38
CA SER A 6 -8.62 -6.26 -11.32
C SER A 6 -10.05 -5.80 -11.64
N LEU A 7 -11.03 -6.69 -11.49
CA LEU A 7 -12.43 -6.45 -11.82
C LEU A 7 -13.24 -5.71 -10.74
N ALA A 8 -12.65 -5.45 -9.56
CA ALA A 8 -13.31 -4.67 -8.54
C ALA A 8 -13.24 -3.19 -8.91
N ALA A 9 -14.42 -2.56 -9.09
CA ALA A 9 -14.53 -1.13 -9.30
C ALA A 9 -13.70 -0.37 -8.23
N PRO A 10 -12.99 0.72 -8.59
CA PRO A 10 -12.21 1.47 -7.63
C PRO A 10 -13.14 1.95 -6.50
N VAL A 11 -12.79 1.62 -5.26
CA VAL A 11 -13.51 2.14 -4.09
C VAL A 11 -13.45 3.67 -4.15
N PRO A 12 -14.59 4.38 -4.13
CA PRO A 12 -14.59 5.83 -4.18
C PRO A 12 -13.73 6.40 -3.05
N ALA A 13 -12.94 7.43 -3.36
CA ALA A 13 -12.06 8.05 -2.39
C ALA A 13 -12.86 8.73 -1.28
N THR A 14 -12.93 8.09 -0.11
CA THR A 14 -13.51 8.70 1.08
C THR A 14 -12.48 9.57 1.79
N ILE A 15 -12.95 10.53 2.61
CA ILE A 15 -12.07 11.35 3.47
C ILE A 15 -11.27 10.45 4.42
N GLU A 16 -11.86 9.34 4.90
CA GLU A 16 -11.16 8.34 5.72
C GLU A 16 -10.00 7.69 4.95
N ALA A 17 -10.22 7.32 3.70
CA ALA A 17 -9.21 6.71 2.85
C ALA A 17 -8.04 7.66 2.55
N GLU A 18 -8.33 8.94 2.28
CA GLU A 18 -7.29 9.95 2.06
C GLU A 18 -6.43 10.13 3.31
N ARG A 19 -7.06 10.40 4.46
CA ARG A 19 -6.36 10.58 5.74
C ARG A 19 -5.54 9.35 6.12
N TRP A 20 -6.03 8.15 5.82
CA TRP A 20 -5.30 6.92 6.09
C TRP A 20 -4.03 6.81 5.23
N ILE A 21 -4.11 7.13 3.93
CA ILE A 21 -2.96 7.13 3.02
C ILE A 21 -1.95 8.21 3.44
N GLU A 22 -2.43 9.43 3.70
CA GLU A 22 -1.61 10.54 4.17
C GLU A 22 -0.88 10.18 5.47
N HIS A 23 -1.60 9.63 6.44
CA HIS A 23 -1.00 9.19 7.70
C HIS A 23 0.05 8.08 7.49
N LEU A 24 -0.23 7.11 6.62
CA LEU A 24 0.72 6.03 6.33
C LEU A 24 2.04 6.57 5.78
N PHE A 25 1.97 7.46 4.79
CA PHE A 25 3.16 7.95 4.07
C PHE A 25 3.80 9.20 4.69
N SER A 26 3.17 9.83 5.68
CA SER A 26 3.79 10.87 6.52
C SER A 26 4.50 10.31 7.76
N ALA A 27 4.43 9.00 7.99
CA ALA A 27 5.18 8.36 9.07
C ALA A 27 6.69 8.57 8.91
N ARG A 28 7.42 8.80 10.00
CA ARG A 28 8.88 9.01 9.98
C ARG A 28 9.65 7.90 9.26
N ALA A 29 9.21 6.65 9.41
CA ALA A 29 9.80 5.52 8.69
C ALA A 29 9.61 5.62 7.17
N ALA A 30 8.45 6.07 6.70
CA ALA A 30 8.20 6.28 5.28
C ALA A 30 9.04 7.43 4.72
N ILE A 31 9.09 8.56 5.44
CA ILE A 31 9.89 9.73 5.08
C ILE A 31 11.38 9.38 4.95
N ASN A 32 11.90 8.56 5.86
CA ASN A 32 13.31 8.16 5.88
C ASN A 32 13.66 7.01 4.93
N GLY A 33 12.73 6.57 4.06
CA GLY A 33 12.99 5.50 3.11
C GLY A 33 13.02 4.10 3.71
N HIS A 34 12.53 3.92 4.95
CA HIS A 34 12.48 2.63 5.63
C HIS A 34 11.20 1.86 5.26
N VAL A 35 10.75 0.99 6.16
CA VAL A 35 9.60 0.11 5.96
C VAL A 35 8.44 0.52 6.87
N VAL A 36 7.22 0.47 6.33
CA VAL A 36 5.99 0.57 7.13
C VAL A 36 5.16 -0.71 7.02
N ARG A 37 4.49 -1.07 8.11
CA ARG A 37 3.65 -2.28 8.19
C ARG A 37 2.18 -1.92 8.36
N ARG A 38 1.30 -2.64 7.67
CA ARG A 38 -0.16 -2.52 7.77
C ARG A 38 -0.85 -3.87 7.72
N LYS A 39 -2.06 -3.95 8.28
CA LYS A 39 -2.90 -5.13 8.13
C LYS A 39 -3.53 -5.12 6.74
N ALA A 40 -3.49 -6.27 6.05
CA ALA A 40 -4.04 -6.42 4.70
C ALA A 40 -5.53 -6.04 4.65
N ARG A 41 -6.31 -6.42 5.67
CA ARG A 41 -7.72 -6.07 5.79
C ARG A 41 -7.99 -4.56 5.84
N ASP A 42 -7.07 -3.78 6.41
CA ASP A 42 -7.27 -2.34 6.57
C ASP A 42 -6.99 -1.65 5.22
N VAL A 43 -5.99 -2.13 4.48
CA VAL A 43 -5.76 -1.73 3.08
C VAL A 43 -6.99 -2.00 2.23
N GLU A 44 -7.52 -3.22 2.30
CA GLU A 44 -8.66 -3.65 1.50
C GLU A 44 -9.94 -2.89 1.84
N ARG A 45 -10.27 -2.75 3.14
CA ARG A 45 -11.50 -2.12 3.61
C ARG A 45 -11.50 -0.60 3.48
N ILE A 46 -10.37 0.05 3.76
CA ILE A 46 -10.31 1.52 3.87
C ILE A 46 -9.97 2.15 2.52
N VAL A 47 -8.99 1.58 1.80
CA VAL A 47 -8.44 2.19 0.58
C VAL A 47 -8.81 1.43 -0.68
N GLY A 48 -8.90 0.11 -0.59
CA GLY A 48 -8.99 -0.80 -1.73
C GLY A 48 -7.63 -1.06 -2.37
N TRP A 49 -7.40 -2.32 -2.77
CA TRP A 49 -6.13 -2.74 -3.38
C TRP A 49 -5.75 -1.97 -4.66
N PRO A 50 -6.68 -1.67 -5.60
CA PRO A 50 -6.33 -0.94 -6.82
C PRO A 50 -5.72 0.44 -6.52
N ARG A 51 -6.37 1.21 -5.64
CA ARG A 51 -5.91 2.54 -5.22
C ARG A 51 -4.61 2.46 -4.43
N PHE A 52 -4.49 1.53 -3.49
CA PHE A 52 -3.27 1.36 -2.72
C PHE A 52 -2.05 1.06 -3.62
N ARG A 53 -2.21 0.19 -4.63
CA ARG A 53 -1.15 -0.08 -5.62
C ARG A 53 -0.83 1.13 -6.48
N GLN A 54 -1.82 1.95 -6.83
CA GLN A 54 -1.58 3.21 -7.54
C GLN A 54 -0.71 4.17 -6.73
N GLU A 55 -0.99 4.32 -5.44
CA GLU A 55 -0.18 5.16 -4.56
C GLU A 55 1.25 4.64 -4.40
N LEU A 56 1.44 3.32 -4.31
CA LEU A 56 2.79 2.73 -4.32
C LEU A 56 3.54 3.07 -5.61
N ARG A 57 2.91 2.86 -6.77
CA ARG A 57 3.50 3.19 -8.08
C ARG A 57 3.84 4.68 -8.20
N ARG A 58 2.94 5.56 -7.77
CA ARG A 58 3.14 7.02 -7.80
C ARG A 58 4.38 7.46 -7.03
N ARG A 59 4.73 6.73 -5.97
CA ARG A 59 5.85 7.02 -5.07
C ARG A 59 7.13 6.26 -5.42
N GLY A 60 7.08 5.35 -6.40
CA GLY A 60 8.18 4.43 -6.69
C GLY A 60 8.42 3.40 -5.59
N TYR A 61 7.41 3.11 -4.77
CA TYR A 61 7.50 2.16 -3.66
C TYR A 61 7.09 0.76 -4.09
N SER A 62 7.59 -0.23 -3.35
CA SER A 62 7.17 -1.63 -3.48
C SER A 62 6.54 -2.12 -2.18
N ALA A 63 5.73 -3.18 -2.26
CA ALA A 63 5.17 -3.81 -1.07
C ALA A 63 5.06 -5.32 -1.26
N VAL A 64 5.26 -6.06 -0.18
CA VAL A 64 5.01 -7.50 -0.11
C VAL A 64 3.87 -7.78 0.86
N ARG A 65 3.06 -8.79 0.52
CA ARG A 65 2.03 -9.33 1.42
C ARG A 65 2.46 -10.71 1.88
N ASN A 66 2.40 -10.93 3.19
CA ASN A 66 2.54 -12.25 3.80
C ASN A 66 1.41 -12.45 4.83
N GLY A 67 0.49 -13.36 4.52
CA GLY A 67 -0.74 -13.55 5.30
C GLY A 67 -1.55 -12.27 5.46
N ALA A 68 -1.82 -11.90 6.72
CA ALA A 68 -2.59 -10.70 7.08
C ALA A 68 -1.77 -9.41 7.13
N GLN A 69 -0.49 -9.44 6.75
CA GLN A 69 0.42 -8.31 6.82
C GLN A 69 0.82 -7.82 5.43
N VAL A 70 0.89 -6.50 5.29
CA VAL A 70 1.50 -5.80 4.17
C VAL A 70 2.71 -5.06 4.71
N VAL A 71 3.84 -5.25 4.04
CA VAL A 71 5.11 -4.58 4.33
C VAL A 71 5.41 -3.71 3.13
N VAL A 72 5.44 -2.39 3.33
CA VAL A 72 5.73 -1.41 2.28
C VAL A 72 7.16 -0.94 2.46
N PHE A 73 7.95 -1.03 1.39
CA PHE A 73 9.31 -0.49 1.30
C PHE A 73 9.20 0.92 0.72
N CYS A 74 9.46 1.94 1.53
CA CYS A 74 9.25 3.35 1.19
C CYS A 74 10.44 3.94 0.41
N ASN A 75 11.01 3.19 -0.52
CA ASN A 75 12.09 3.61 -1.41
C ASN A 75 11.94 2.89 -2.76
N ALA A 76 12.79 3.26 -3.72
CA ALA A 76 12.79 2.70 -5.08
C ALA A 76 13.77 1.53 -5.27
N LEU A 77 14.32 0.98 -4.19
CA LEU A 77 15.25 -0.13 -4.26
C LEU A 77 14.50 -1.46 -4.50
N PRO A 78 15.11 -2.43 -5.20
CA PRO A 78 14.51 -3.73 -5.43
C PRO A 78 14.36 -4.53 -4.12
N VAL A 79 13.33 -5.37 -4.07
CA VAL A 79 13.11 -6.35 -2.99
C VAL A 79 13.61 -7.70 -3.43
N HIS A 80 14.55 -8.28 -2.68
CA HIS A 80 15.09 -9.61 -2.92
C HIS A 80 14.50 -10.62 -1.93
N LYS A 81 14.06 -11.78 -2.42
CA LYS A 81 13.86 -12.97 -1.58
C LYS A 81 15.23 -13.61 -1.35
N LEU A 82 15.55 -13.91 -0.09
CA LEU A 82 16.76 -14.62 0.32
C LEU A 82 16.47 -16.11 0.45
#